data_AF-A0A8T2U992-F1
#
_entry.id   AF-A0A8T2U992-F1
#
_cell.length_a   1.000
_cell.length_b   1.000
_cell.length_c   1.000
_cell.angle_alpha   90.00
_cell.angle_beta   90.00
_cell.angle_gamma   90.00
#
_symmetry.space_group_name_H-M   'P 1'
#
loop_
_entity.id
_entity.type
_entity.pdbx_description
1 polymer ?
#
loop_
_entity_poly.entity_id
_entity_poly.type
_entity_poly.pdbx_seq_one_letter_code
_entity_poly.pdbx_strand_id
1 'polypeptide(L)'
;MFITNEAHCTSSACAACGSLWPLHPRVCHLRLLHGAVSFLNPLSTTLCFRAMSISTKRAVHANIYDPRRRIDKLPSVENEEDFPELSAPPPPRDDRINIVINNDIIKCLDLSPAHEILKNYQIGDGASGPLQDPKELIERTVGFVINYVPEDPFDIRELSEMPDVRLWFVRLDAVYPWLPVVLDRQSGELGRYTSMLVPHQISKRLGVVFNPDALQLFALRKLFITLQWLEACKLSNPSLMVTDMLEALGIEIELEFFKFLESQQAREQQMISNN
;
A
#
# COMPACT_ATOMS: atom_id res chain seq x y z
N MET A 1 29.30 -1.52 57.74
CA MET A 1 29.86 -0.34 58.44
C MET A 1 29.14 0.87 57.86
N PHE A 2 28.32 1.55 58.67
CA PHE A 2 27.52 2.76 58.38
C PHE A 2 26.41 2.64 57.31
N ILE A 3 25.25 3.33 57.35
CA ILE A 3 24.49 4.15 58.30
C ILE A 3 23.05 4.22 57.74
N THR A 4 22.08 4.39 58.63
CA THR A 4 20.63 4.63 58.43
C THR A 4 20.30 6.02 57.89
N ASN A 5 19.09 6.19 57.31
CA ASN A 5 18.07 7.24 57.55
C ASN A 5 17.24 7.49 56.28
N GLU A 6 15.96 7.17 56.30
CA GLU A 6 14.80 7.93 56.82
C GLU A 6 14.11 8.77 55.74
N ALA A 7 12.81 8.54 55.66
CA ALA A 7 11.86 9.22 54.80
C ALA A 7 11.62 10.66 55.28
N HIS A 8 11.37 11.56 54.33
CA HIS A 8 10.51 12.70 54.59
C HIS A 8 9.60 12.99 53.40
N CYS A 9 8.32 13.02 53.72
CA CYS A 9 7.18 13.40 52.91
C CYS A 9 7.04 14.93 52.95
N THR A 10 6.89 15.57 51.79
CA THR A 10 6.26 16.90 51.69
C THR A 10 5.41 16.98 50.43
N SER A 11 4.12 17.15 50.68
CA SER A 11 3.04 17.48 49.74
C SER A 11 3.31 18.79 49.00
N SER A 12 3.04 18.82 47.70
CA SER A 12 2.55 20.01 47.00
C SER A 12 1.70 19.56 45.82
N ALA A 13 0.42 19.89 45.90
CA ALA A 13 -0.56 19.74 44.85
C ALA A 13 -0.46 20.90 43.85
N CYS A 14 -0.66 20.63 42.55
CA CYS A 14 -1.73 21.28 41.79
C CYS A 14 -1.82 20.78 40.34
N ALA A 15 -3.07 20.56 39.94
CA ALA A 15 -3.64 20.76 38.61
C ALA A 15 -3.13 19.93 37.42
N ALA A 16 -3.97 19.00 36.96
CA ALA A 16 -4.48 19.05 35.59
C ALA A 16 -5.70 18.13 35.40
N CYS A 17 -6.77 18.78 34.96
CA CYS A 17 -8.02 18.29 34.39
C CYS A 17 -7.94 16.92 33.68
N GLY A 18 -8.61 15.91 34.24
CA GLY A 18 -8.90 14.64 33.57
C GLY A 18 -10.38 14.52 33.28
N SER A 19 -10.80 15.00 32.11
CA SER A 19 -12.17 14.86 31.60
C SER A 19 -12.43 13.41 31.15
N LEU A 20 -13.34 12.76 31.89
CA LEU A 20 -14.07 11.55 31.54
C LEU A 20 -14.59 11.59 30.08
N TRP A 21 -14.30 10.56 29.30
CA TRP A 21 -15.04 10.22 28.08
C TRP A 21 -15.83 8.93 28.32
N PRO A 22 -17.17 8.91 28.15
CA PRO A 22 -17.96 7.70 28.29
C PRO A 22 -17.97 6.91 26.97
N LEU A 23 -17.69 5.62 27.08
CA LEU A 23 -17.93 4.60 26.05
C LEU A 23 -19.43 4.25 26.02
N HIS A 24 -20.13 4.58 24.93
CA HIS A 24 -21.23 3.78 24.39
C HIS A 24 -21.74 4.35 23.06
N PRO A 25 -21.75 3.58 21.96
CA PRO A 25 -22.69 3.81 20.87
C PRO A 25 -24.00 3.08 21.17
N ARG A 26 -25.11 3.83 21.07
CA ARG A 26 -26.47 3.30 21.11
C ARG A 26 -26.78 2.57 19.79
N VAL A 27 -27.32 1.37 19.90
CA VAL A 27 -27.92 0.61 18.80
C VAL A 27 -29.25 1.26 18.44
N CYS A 28 -29.33 1.91 17.28
CA CYS A 28 -30.59 2.37 16.70
C CYS A 28 -31.07 1.30 15.70
N HIS A 29 -32.11 0.55 16.09
CA HIS A 29 -32.88 -0.29 15.19
C HIS A 29 -33.66 0.60 14.19
N LEU A 30 -33.34 0.48 12.89
CA LEU A 30 -34.18 1.06 11.84
C LEU A 30 -35.12 -0.02 11.28
N ARG A 31 -36.42 0.22 11.46
CA ARG A 31 -37.53 -0.60 10.92
C ARG A 31 -37.60 -0.42 9.40
N LEU A 32 -37.70 -1.54 8.68
CA LEU A 32 -38.16 -1.55 7.29
C LEU A 32 -39.62 -1.09 7.23
N LEU A 33 -39.86 0.04 6.56
CA LEU A 33 -41.19 0.39 6.05
C LEU A 33 -41.17 0.25 4.52
N HIS A 34 -42.05 -0.61 4.02
CA HIS A 34 -42.43 -0.69 2.62
C HIS A 34 -43.16 0.58 2.23
N GLY A 35 -42.68 1.26 1.18
CA GLY A 35 -43.37 2.40 0.58
C GLY A 35 -43.03 2.47 -0.90
N ALA A 36 -44.01 2.13 -1.74
CA ALA A 36 -43.93 2.22 -3.19
C ALA A 36 -43.68 3.67 -3.63
N VAL A 37 -42.78 3.87 -4.60
CA VAL A 37 -42.64 5.16 -5.29
C VAL A 37 -42.75 4.92 -6.79
N SER A 38 -43.78 5.56 -7.34
CA SER A 38 -44.21 5.53 -8.72
C SER A 38 -43.18 6.14 -9.68
N PHE A 39 -43.12 5.56 -10.87
CA PHE A 39 -42.43 6.04 -12.06
C PHE A 39 -42.82 7.48 -12.42
N LEU A 40 -41.85 8.38 -12.58
CA LEU A 40 -41.89 9.49 -13.55
C LEU A 40 -40.47 9.90 -14.02
N ASN A 41 -40.25 9.66 -15.31
CA ASN A 41 -39.37 10.31 -16.32
C ASN A 41 -37.86 10.56 -16.06
N PRO A 42 -36.96 9.95 -16.87
CA PRO A 42 -35.56 10.33 -16.94
C PRO A 42 -35.36 11.45 -17.96
N LEU A 43 -35.00 12.64 -17.49
CA LEU A 43 -34.35 13.65 -18.34
C LEU A 43 -32.83 13.43 -18.28
N SER A 44 -32.31 12.93 -19.40
CA SER A 44 -31.03 13.30 -20.00
C SER A 44 -29.89 13.65 -19.04
N THR A 45 -29.13 12.64 -18.62
CA THR A 45 -27.72 12.79 -18.25
C THR A 45 -26.95 11.61 -18.82
N THR A 46 -26.82 11.60 -20.15
CA THR A 46 -25.87 10.73 -20.83
C THR A 46 -24.46 11.29 -20.61
N LEU A 47 -23.94 11.13 -19.39
CA LEU A 47 -22.51 11.22 -19.15
C LEU A 47 -21.91 9.95 -19.72
N CYS A 48 -21.40 10.06 -20.95
CA CYS A 48 -20.56 9.06 -21.58
C CYS A 48 -19.43 8.69 -20.61
N PHE A 49 -19.57 7.56 -19.91
CA PHE A 49 -18.42 6.78 -19.48
C PHE A 49 -17.74 6.30 -20.75
N ARG A 50 -16.84 7.12 -21.30
CA ARG A 50 -15.82 6.62 -22.23
C ARG A 50 -15.00 5.66 -21.38
N ALA A 51 -15.13 4.36 -21.65
CA ALA A 51 -14.33 3.33 -20.98
C ALA A 51 -12.85 3.69 -21.20
N MET A 52 -12.22 4.28 -20.19
CA MET A 52 -10.77 4.46 -20.16
C MET A 52 -10.20 3.06 -19.99
N SER A 53 -9.32 2.64 -20.89
CA SER A 53 -8.86 1.26 -20.95
C SER A 53 -7.89 0.97 -19.81
N ILE A 54 -8.40 0.46 -18.69
CA ILE A 54 -7.57 -0.20 -17.67
C ILE A 54 -7.38 -1.63 -18.17
N SER A 55 -6.26 -1.90 -18.83
CA SER A 55 -5.95 -3.22 -19.34
C SER A 55 -5.16 -4.00 -18.29
N THR A 56 -5.82 -4.97 -17.67
CA THR A 56 -5.13 -6.06 -16.96
C THR A 56 -4.73 -7.09 -18.01
N LYS A 57 -3.45 -7.14 -18.38
CA LYS A 57 -2.95 -8.25 -19.20
C LYS A 57 -2.86 -9.48 -18.28
N ARG A 58 -3.52 -10.58 -18.68
CA ARG A 58 -3.70 -11.81 -17.90
C ARG A 58 -2.36 -12.33 -17.36
N ALA A 59 -2.36 -12.72 -16.09
CA ALA A 59 -1.23 -13.22 -15.30
C ALA A 59 -0.07 -12.21 -15.18
N VAL A 60 -0.14 -11.36 -14.16
CA VAL A 60 1.02 -10.59 -13.73
C VAL A 60 1.91 -11.51 -12.90
N HIS A 61 3.16 -11.62 -13.34
CA HIS A 61 4.19 -12.40 -12.69
C HIS A 61 5.12 -11.45 -11.93
N ALA A 62 5.23 -11.62 -10.61
CA ALA A 62 6.05 -10.72 -9.77
C ALA A 62 7.56 -10.79 -10.10
N ASN A 63 8.00 -11.83 -10.83
CA ASN A 63 9.38 -11.99 -11.30
C ASN A 63 9.59 -11.62 -12.77
N ILE A 64 8.56 -11.14 -13.49
CA ILE A 64 8.72 -10.58 -14.84
C ILE A 64 8.80 -9.06 -14.72
N TYR A 65 9.89 -8.54 -14.16
CA TYR A 65 10.31 -7.18 -14.47
C TYR A 65 11.57 -7.24 -15.33
N ASP A 66 11.37 -7.36 -16.63
CA ASP A 66 12.37 -6.96 -17.62
C ASP A 66 11.90 -5.61 -18.20
N PRO A 67 12.56 -4.48 -17.85
CA PRO A 67 12.19 -3.15 -18.34
C PRO A 67 12.29 -2.99 -19.87
N ARG A 68 12.79 -3.99 -20.60
CA ARG A 68 12.88 -4.01 -22.07
C ARG A 68 11.82 -4.88 -22.74
N ARG A 69 11.02 -5.63 -21.98
CA ARG A 69 10.12 -6.64 -22.54
C ARG A 69 8.76 -6.04 -22.89
N ARG A 70 8.64 -5.61 -24.16
CA ARG A 70 7.37 -5.19 -24.77
C ARG A 70 6.35 -6.34 -24.71
N ILE A 71 5.28 -6.16 -23.92
CA ILE A 71 4.30 -7.20 -23.52
C ILE A 71 3.43 -7.68 -24.70
N ASP A 72 3.47 -6.99 -25.84
CA ASP A 72 2.77 -7.32 -27.10
C ASP A 72 3.13 -8.71 -27.68
N LYS A 73 4.10 -9.41 -27.07
CA LYS A 73 4.62 -10.73 -27.47
C LYS A 73 4.51 -11.80 -26.38
N LEU A 74 3.55 -11.69 -25.46
CA LEU A 74 3.26 -12.77 -24.52
C LEU A 74 2.29 -13.78 -25.18
N PRO A 75 2.63 -15.08 -25.26
CA PRO A 75 1.74 -16.08 -25.83
C PRO A 75 0.44 -16.17 -25.03
N SER A 76 -0.66 -16.45 -25.73
CA SER A 76 -1.96 -16.79 -25.15
C SER A 76 -1.78 -17.84 -24.05
N VAL A 77 -2.50 -17.70 -22.93
CA VAL A 77 -2.46 -18.59 -21.75
C VAL A 77 -3.10 -19.96 -22.06
N GLU A 78 -2.54 -20.69 -23.03
CA GLU A 78 -2.99 -22.03 -23.37
C GLU A 78 -1.99 -23.09 -22.88
N ASN A 79 -0.69 -22.77 -22.77
CA ASN A 79 0.31 -23.68 -22.19
C ASN A 79 1.36 -22.93 -21.35
N GLU A 80 1.56 -23.34 -20.09
CA GLU A 80 2.68 -22.86 -19.26
C GLU A 80 4.05 -23.21 -19.89
N GLU A 81 4.07 -24.16 -20.81
CA GLU A 81 5.25 -24.64 -21.53
C GLU A 81 5.91 -23.61 -22.46
N ASP A 82 5.19 -22.54 -22.82
CA ASP A 82 5.68 -21.53 -23.76
C ASP A 82 6.38 -20.34 -23.06
N PHE A 83 6.36 -20.27 -21.72
CA PHE A 83 6.95 -19.15 -20.98
C PHE A 83 8.43 -19.40 -20.65
N PRO A 84 9.39 -18.58 -21.12
CA PRO A 84 10.80 -18.79 -20.77
C PRO A 84 11.02 -18.71 -19.26
N GLU A 85 11.96 -19.52 -18.77
CA GLU A 85 12.36 -19.59 -17.37
C GLU A 85 12.82 -18.20 -16.87
N LEU A 86 12.42 -17.86 -15.64
CA LEU A 86 12.64 -16.53 -15.08
C LEU A 86 14.11 -16.32 -14.73
N SER A 87 14.69 -15.21 -15.18
CA SER A 87 15.97 -14.73 -14.68
C SER A 87 15.79 -14.14 -13.28
N ALA A 88 16.73 -14.39 -12.36
CA ALA A 88 16.69 -13.80 -11.03
C ALA A 88 16.71 -12.26 -11.10
N PRO A 89 15.99 -11.56 -10.20
CA PRO A 89 16.04 -10.11 -10.13
C PRO A 89 17.46 -9.63 -9.78
N PRO A 90 17.85 -8.42 -10.23
CA PRO A 90 19.12 -7.84 -9.84
C PRO A 90 19.19 -7.65 -8.31
N PRO A 91 20.41 -7.65 -7.74
CA PRO A 91 20.56 -7.38 -6.32
C PRO A 91 20.08 -5.96 -5.97
N PRO A 92 19.64 -5.73 -4.71
CA PRO A 92 19.31 -4.39 -4.23
C PRO A 92 20.47 -3.39 -4.37
N ARG A 93 20.13 -2.11 -4.40
CA ARG A 93 21.11 -1.01 -4.39
C ARG A 93 21.81 -0.90 -3.04
N ASP A 94 23.09 -0.54 -3.04
CA ASP A 94 23.91 -0.44 -1.82
C ASP A 94 23.40 0.61 -0.82
N ASP A 95 22.77 1.69 -1.31
CA ASP A 95 22.27 2.80 -0.51
C ASP A 95 20.81 2.66 -0.07
N ARG A 96 20.17 1.51 -0.40
CA ARG A 96 18.76 1.23 -0.08
C ARG A 96 18.49 1.31 1.41
N ILE A 97 17.40 1.97 1.77
CA ILE A 97 16.93 2.04 3.15
C ILE A 97 16.27 0.69 3.51
N ASN A 98 16.77 0.01 4.53
CA ASN A 98 16.25 -1.30 4.94
C ASN A 98 15.49 -1.22 6.26
N ILE A 99 14.24 -1.69 6.26
CA ILE A 99 13.49 -1.98 7.47
C ILE A 99 13.81 -3.42 7.87
N VAL A 100 14.48 -3.59 9.01
CA VAL A 100 14.89 -4.91 9.51
C VAL A 100 13.83 -5.43 10.47
N ILE A 101 13.31 -6.63 10.21
CA ILE A 101 12.31 -7.29 11.04
C ILE A 101 12.73 -8.74 11.35
N ASN A 102 12.24 -9.28 12.46
CA ASN A 102 12.49 -10.65 12.90
C ASN A 102 11.20 -11.28 13.44
N ASN A 103 11.27 -12.54 13.86
CA ASN A 103 10.14 -13.27 14.43
C ASN A 103 9.42 -12.52 15.57
N ASP A 104 10.14 -11.91 16.51
CA ASP A 104 9.52 -11.24 17.66
C ASP A 104 8.73 -10.00 17.24
N ILE A 105 9.32 -9.19 16.34
CA ILE A 105 8.66 -8.02 15.74
C ILE A 105 7.38 -8.45 15.01
N ILE A 106 7.45 -9.52 14.23
CA ILE A 106 6.32 -10.05 13.45
C ILE A 106 5.21 -10.55 14.39
N LYS A 107 5.53 -11.38 15.38
CA LYS A 107 4.56 -11.98 16.32
C LYS A 107 3.87 -10.94 17.20
N CYS A 108 4.60 -9.90 17.63
CA CYS A 108 4.04 -8.81 18.42
C CYS A 108 3.37 -7.73 17.56
N LEU A 109 3.34 -7.92 16.23
CA LEU A 109 2.91 -6.93 15.25
C LEU A 109 3.62 -5.58 15.42
N ASP A 110 4.85 -5.52 15.92
CA ASP A 110 5.53 -4.26 16.24
C ASP A 110 5.91 -3.49 14.97
N LEU A 111 5.55 -2.21 14.90
CA LEU A 111 5.88 -1.33 13.77
C LEU A 111 7.00 -0.34 14.10
N SER A 112 7.61 -0.40 15.28
CA SER A 112 8.68 0.50 15.71
C SER A 112 9.81 0.64 14.66
N PRO A 113 10.31 -0.44 14.01
CA PRO A 113 11.32 -0.31 12.96
C PRO A 113 10.83 0.49 11.73
N ALA A 114 9.57 0.31 11.35
CA ALA A 114 8.96 1.06 10.26
C ALA A 114 8.70 2.51 10.68
N HIS A 115 8.26 2.76 11.92
CA HIS A 115 8.02 4.11 12.43
C HIS A 115 9.30 4.94 12.51
N GLU A 116 10.42 4.35 12.90
CA GLU A 116 11.70 5.05 12.96
C GLU A 116 12.06 5.70 11.62
N ILE A 117 11.76 5.02 10.52
CA ILE A 117 12.07 5.44 9.16
C ILE A 117 10.92 6.26 8.55
N LEU A 118 9.68 5.75 8.61
CA LEU A 118 8.57 6.23 7.77
C LEU A 118 7.72 7.33 8.42
N LYS A 119 7.72 7.48 9.75
CA LYS A 119 6.77 8.37 10.45
C LYS A 119 6.85 9.83 10.00
N ASN A 120 8.04 10.31 9.66
CA ASN A 120 8.26 11.70 9.27
C ASN A 120 7.80 11.99 7.82
N TYR A 121 7.53 10.94 7.04
CA TYR A 121 7.04 11.04 5.66
C TYR A 121 5.51 10.88 5.56
N GLN A 122 4.84 10.64 6.70
CA GLN A 122 3.39 10.57 6.75
C GLN A 122 2.79 11.98 6.72
N ILE A 123 1.68 12.11 5.98
CA ILE A 123 0.90 13.35 5.97
C ILE A 123 -0.12 13.24 7.10
N GLY A 124 -0.02 14.13 8.08
CA GLY A 124 -0.98 14.20 9.19
C GLY A 124 -2.28 14.92 8.80
N ASP A 125 -3.33 14.72 9.58
CA ASP A 125 -4.62 15.39 9.38
C ASP A 125 -4.43 16.91 9.43
N GLY A 126 -4.67 17.58 8.29
CA GLY A 126 -4.54 19.03 8.14
C GLY A 126 -3.14 19.54 7.77
N ALA A 127 -2.15 18.67 7.59
CA ALA A 127 -0.81 19.08 7.13
C ALA A 127 -0.78 19.29 5.61
N SER A 128 -0.07 20.33 5.16
CA SER A 128 0.13 20.61 3.72
C SER A 128 1.20 19.74 3.06
N GLY A 129 1.73 18.72 3.76
CA GLY A 129 2.81 17.83 3.33
C GLY A 129 3.48 17.08 4.49
N PRO A 130 4.42 16.17 4.22
CA PRO A 130 5.20 15.44 5.23
C PRO A 130 6.17 16.34 6.01
N LEU A 131 6.67 15.85 7.15
CA LEU A 131 7.66 16.57 7.99
C LEU A 131 9.08 16.56 7.38
N GLN A 132 9.40 15.55 6.58
CA GLN A 132 10.68 15.41 5.89
C GLN A 132 10.45 15.32 4.37
N ASP A 133 11.43 15.80 3.59
CA ASP A 133 11.38 15.73 2.12
C ASP A 133 11.43 14.26 1.66
N PRO A 134 10.36 13.73 1.04
CA PRO A 134 10.28 12.33 0.61
C PRO A 134 11.19 12.00 -0.56
N LYS A 135 11.85 12.99 -1.18
CA LYS A 135 12.77 12.77 -2.30
C LYS A 135 13.87 11.76 -1.97
N GLU A 136 14.46 11.85 -0.77
CA GLU A 136 15.48 10.89 -0.33
C GLU A 136 14.94 9.45 -0.30
N LEU A 137 13.72 9.28 0.23
CA LEU A 137 13.06 7.98 0.37
C LEU A 137 12.81 7.32 -1.00
N ILE A 138 12.44 8.13 -2.00
CA ILE A 138 12.22 7.70 -3.37
C ILE A 138 13.53 7.34 -4.08
N GLU A 139 14.55 8.19 -3.96
CA GLU A 139 15.82 8.01 -4.68
C GLU A 139 16.57 6.77 -4.18
N ARG A 140 16.62 6.61 -2.87
CA ARG A 140 17.30 5.48 -2.21
C ARG A 140 16.45 4.21 -2.22
N THR A 141 15.13 4.35 -2.32
CA THR A 141 14.14 3.27 -2.19
C THR A 141 14.15 2.59 -0.82
N VAL A 142 13.08 1.86 -0.54
CA VAL A 142 12.89 1.11 0.70
C VAL A 142 12.83 -0.38 0.41
N GLY A 143 13.45 -1.19 1.27
CA GLY A 143 13.32 -2.63 1.27
C GLY A 143 13.25 -3.24 2.64
N PHE A 144 13.02 -4.55 2.69
CA PHE A 144 12.92 -5.31 3.93
C PHE A 144 14.05 -6.32 4.06
N VAL A 145 14.62 -6.40 5.26
CA VAL A 145 15.46 -7.52 5.68
C VAL A 145 14.66 -8.33 6.69
N ILE A 146 14.17 -9.48 6.26
CA ILE A 146 13.23 -10.31 7.02
C ILE A 146 13.98 -11.51 7.59
N ASN A 147 14.40 -11.39 8.84
CA ASN A 147 15.07 -12.46 9.58
C ASN A 147 14.02 -13.36 10.23
N TYR A 148 13.27 -14.08 9.41
CA TYR A 148 12.19 -14.96 9.83
C TYR A 148 12.61 -16.42 9.78
N VAL A 149 12.40 -17.13 10.89
CA VAL A 149 12.62 -18.57 11.01
C VAL A 149 11.27 -19.25 11.28
N PRO A 150 10.78 -20.13 10.39
CA PRO A 150 9.55 -20.89 10.64
C PRO A 150 9.64 -21.71 11.94
N GLU A 151 8.50 -21.88 12.62
CA GLU A 151 8.46 -22.70 13.85
C GLU A 151 8.71 -24.17 13.56
N ASP A 152 8.21 -24.66 12.42
CA ASP A 152 8.52 -25.98 11.89
C ASP A 152 9.67 -25.88 10.87
N PRO A 153 10.85 -26.46 11.14
CA PRO A 153 11.98 -26.47 10.20
C PRO A 153 11.69 -27.19 8.88
N PHE A 154 10.63 -27.99 8.80
CA PHE A 154 10.21 -28.71 7.59
C PHE A 154 9.11 -27.98 6.81
N ASP A 155 8.69 -26.80 7.24
CA ASP A 155 7.74 -25.97 6.51
C ASP A 155 8.39 -25.45 5.22
N ILE A 156 7.87 -25.91 4.08
CA ILE A 156 8.40 -25.60 2.74
C ILE A 156 7.69 -24.40 2.08
N ARG A 157 6.71 -23.81 2.76
CA ARG A 157 5.93 -22.69 2.21
C ARG A 157 6.81 -21.46 2.04
N GLU A 158 6.51 -20.66 1.02
CA GLU A 158 7.21 -19.40 0.80
C GLU A 158 6.87 -18.39 1.90
N LEU A 159 7.78 -17.43 2.13
CA LEU A 159 7.59 -16.40 3.17
C LEU A 159 6.27 -15.63 2.99
N SER A 160 5.83 -15.42 1.74
CA SER A 160 4.57 -14.75 1.42
C SER A 160 3.31 -15.57 1.70
N GLU A 161 3.47 -16.84 2.04
CA GLU A 161 2.37 -17.73 2.46
C GLU A 161 2.27 -17.84 4.00
N MET A 162 3.23 -17.27 4.75
CA MET A 162 3.24 -17.26 6.21
C MET A 162 2.19 -16.30 6.77
N PRO A 163 1.19 -16.77 7.53
CA PRO A 163 0.06 -15.94 7.94
C PRO A 163 0.43 -14.80 8.89
N ASP A 164 1.39 -15.00 9.78
CA ASP A 164 1.89 -14.01 10.73
C ASP A 164 2.72 -12.92 10.03
N VAL A 165 3.61 -13.32 9.11
CA VAL A 165 4.34 -12.38 8.24
C VAL A 165 3.35 -11.52 7.47
N ARG A 166 2.38 -12.14 6.79
CA ARG A 166 1.33 -11.42 6.05
C ARG A 166 0.55 -10.47 6.94
N LEU A 167 0.18 -10.90 8.14
CA LEU A 167 -0.56 -10.06 9.09
C LEU A 167 0.23 -8.82 9.49
N TRP A 168 1.55 -8.95 9.69
CA TRP A 168 2.43 -7.81 9.94
C TRP A 168 2.43 -6.82 8.77
N PHE A 169 2.55 -7.31 7.53
CA PHE A 169 2.47 -6.46 6.34
C PHE A 169 1.09 -5.84 6.13
N VAL A 170 -0.01 -6.53 6.47
CA VAL A 170 -1.36 -5.95 6.45
C VAL A 170 -1.46 -4.78 7.43
N ARG A 171 -0.90 -4.92 8.64
CA ARG A 171 -0.84 -3.82 9.62
C ARG A 171 0.02 -2.67 9.09
N LEU A 172 1.18 -2.96 8.50
CA LEU A 172 2.05 -1.96 7.90
C LEU A 172 1.33 -1.18 6.80
N ASP A 173 0.62 -1.87 5.90
CA ASP A 173 -0.13 -1.28 4.80
C ASP A 173 -1.27 -0.38 5.28
N ALA A 174 -1.91 -0.76 6.39
CA ALA A 174 -2.95 0.05 7.00
C ALA A 174 -2.41 1.39 7.55
N VAL A 175 -1.16 1.41 8.04
CA VAL A 175 -0.53 2.62 8.61
C VAL A 175 0.16 3.46 7.54
N TYR A 176 0.84 2.82 6.58
CA TYR A 176 1.60 3.46 5.50
C TYR A 176 1.11 3.01 4.13
N PRO A 177 -0.14 3.33 3.75
CA PRO A 177 -0.74 2.78 2.54
C PRO A 177 -0.12 3.30 1.24
N TRP A 178 0.68 4.38 1.30
CA TRP A 178 1.46 4.98 0.21
C TRP A 178 2.81 4.30 -0.02
N LEU A 179 3.26 3.44 0.91
CA LEU A 179 4.58 2.79 0.88
C LEU A 179 4.95 2.12 -0.45
N PRO A 180 4.04 1.48 -1.22
CA PRO A 180 4.40 0.81 -2.47
C PRO A 180 5.17 1.67 -3.48
N VAL A 181 4.97 2.99 -3.50
CA VAL A 181 5.63 3.86 -4.49
C VAL A 181 7.11 4.11 -4.20
N VAL A 182 7.57 3.85 -2.96
CA VAL A 182 8.97 4.03 -2.56
C VAL A 182 9.71 2.70 -2.43
N LEU A 183 9.06 1.57 -2.65
CA LEU A 183 9.71 0.26 -2.58
C LEU A 183 10.66 0.03 -3.75
N ASP A 184 11.73 -0.72 -3.49
CA ASP A 184 12.68 -1.12 -4.52
C ASP A 184 12.05 -2.10 -5.53
N ARG A 185 11.49 -1.56 -6.60
CA ARG A 185 10.90 -2.35 -7.68
C ARG A 185 11.93 -3.14 -8.50
N GLN A 186 13.20 -2.70 -8.54
CA GLN A 186 14.21 -3.34 -9.39
C GLN A 186 14.65 -4.69 -8.80
N SER A 187 14.83 -4.76 -7.47
CA SER A 187 15.18 -6.03 -6.80
C SER A 187 13.98 -6.93 -6.49
N GLY A 188 12.77 -6.54 -6.92
CA GLY A 188 11.54 -7.31 -6.70
C GLY A 188 10.88 -7.09 -5.33
N GLU A 189 11.30 -6.09 -4.55
CA GLU A 189 10.69 -5.80 -3.24
C GLU A 189 9.21 -5.43 -3.37
N LEU A 190 8.84 -4.64 -4.38
CA LEU A 190 7.45 -4.28 -4.64
C LEU A 190 6.58 -5.53 -4.89
N GLY A 191 7.10 -6.49 -5.65
CA GLY A 191 6.44 -7.78 -5.89
C GLY A 191 6.29 -8.60 -4.61
N ARG A 192 7.35 -8.67 -3.80
CA ARG A 192 7.35 -9.36 -2.49
C ARG A 192 6.40 -8.72 -1.47
N TYR A 193 6.32 -7.40 -1.42
CA TYR A 193 5.35 -6.68 -0.60
C TYR A 193 3.93 -6.99 -1.05
N THR A 194 3.68 -6.97 -2.36
CA THR A 194 2.37 -7.24 -2.94
C THR A 194 1.93 -8.68 -2.68
N SER A 195 2.83 -9.67 -2.71
CA SER A 195 2.50 -11.06 -2.38
C SER A 195 2.06 -11.25 -0.92
N MET A 196 2.52 -10.40 0.01
CA MET A 196 2.01 -10.44 1.39
C MET A 196 0.54 -10.02 1.48
N LEU A 197 0.09 -9.12 0.61
CA LEU A 197 -1.21 -8.45 0.68
C LEU A 197 -2.26 -9.02 -0.28
N VAL A 198 -1.82 -9.54 -1.43
CA VAL A 198 -2.69 -10.00 -2.52
C VAL A 198 -2.67 -11.52 -2.61
N PRO A 199 -3.84 -12.18 -2.75
CA PRO A 199 -3.91 -13.60 -3.05
C PRO A 199 -3.06 -13.97 -4.27
N HIS A 200 -2.21 -14.98 -4.10
CA HIS A 200 -1.30 -15.46 -5.12
C HIS A 200 -1.10 -16.97 -4.99
N GLN A 201 -0.44 -17.56 -5.99
CA GLN A 201 0.04 -18.93 -6.00
C GLN A 201 1.54 -18.92 -6.32
N ILE A 202 2.27 -19.94 -5.85
CA ILE A 202 3.69 -20.13 -6.15
C ILE A 202 3.81 -21.16 -7.28
N SER A 203 4.39 -20.74 -8.40
CA SER A 203 4.76 -21.60 -9.51
C SER A 203 6.27 -21.78 -9.55
N LYS A 204 6.74 -23.03 -9.69
CA LYS A 204 8.17 -23.33 -9.83
C LYS A 204 8.80 -22.67 -11.04
N ARG A 205 8.02 -22.48 -12.11
CA ARG A 205 8.48 -21.90 -13.38
C ARG A 205 8.25 -20.40 -13.44
N LEU A 206 7.08 -19.96 -12.97
CA LEU A 206 6.56 -18.60 -13.16
C LEU A 206 6.70 -17.73 -11.91
N GLY A 207 7.24 -18.29 -10.82
CA GLY A 207 7.36 -17.60 -9.54
C GLY A 207 5.98 -17.28 -8.94
N VAL A 208 5.85 -16.11 -8.33
CA VAL A 208 4.59 -15.63 -7.77
C VAL A 208 3.62 -15.27 -8.90
N VAL A 209 2.45 -15.93 -8.90
CA VAL A 209 1.34 -15.68 -9.82
C VAL A 209 0.17 -15.11 -9.03
N PHE A 210 -0.17 -13.84 -9.27
CA PHE A 210 -1.26 -13.19 -8.55
C PHE A 210 -2.64 -13.61 -9.09
N ASN A 211 -3.64 -13.60 -8.21
CA ASN A 211 -5.02 -13.53 -8.67
C ASN A 211 -5.22 -12.19 -9.41
N PRO A 212 -5.63 -12.19 -10.69
CA PRO A 212 -5.65 -10.98 -11.50
C PRO A 212 -6.65 -9.94 -10.99
N ASP A 213 -7.84 -10.37 -10.55
CA ASP A 213 -8.89 -9.47 -10.06
C ASP A 213 -8.46 -8.82 -8.73
N ALA A 214 -7.86 -9.62 -7.84
CA ALA A 214 -7.37 -9.12 -6.56
C ALA A 214 -6.19 -8.14 -6.75
N LEU A 215 -5.29 -8.43 -7.68
CA LEU A 215 -4.19 -7.53 -8.01
C LEU A 215 -4.69 -6.22 -8.61
N GLN A 216 -5.68 -6.27 -9.51
CA GLN A 216 -6.26 -5.07 -10.10
C GLN A 216 -6.88 -4.16 -9.04
N LEU A 217 -7.69 -4.73 -8.13
CA LEU A 217 -8.30 -3.96 -7.05
C LEU A 217 -7.26 -3.38 -6.10
N PHE A 218 -6.22 -4.14 -5.78
CA PHE A 218 -5.08 -3.65 -5.00
C PHE A 218 -4.40 -2.47 -5.71
N ALA A 219 -4.02 -2.64 -6.98
CA ALA A 219 -3.31 -1.65 -7.77
C ALA A 219 -4.11 -0.35 -7.92
N LEU A 220 -5.41 -0.42 -8.22
CA LEU A 220 -6.28 0.76 -8.33
C LEU A 220 -6.44 1.47 -6.98
N ARG A 221 -6.58 0.72 -5.88
CA ARG A 221 -6.58 1.33 -4.54
C ARG A 221 -5.27 2.06 -4.27
N LYS A 222 -4.13 1.45 -4.62
CA LYS A 222 -2.82 2.06 -4.43
C LYS A 222 -2.63 3.29 -5.29
N LEU A 223 -3.07 3.28 -6.55
CA LEU A 223 -3.06 4.44 -7.45
C LEU A 223 -3.61 5.69 -6.77
N PHE A 224 -4.84 5.63 -6.23
CA PHE A 224 -5.47 6.81 -5.64
C PHE A 224 -4.72 7.31 -4.39
N ILE A 225 -4.29 6.38 -3.54
CA ILE A 225 -3.60 6.72 -2.29
C ILE A 225 -2.19 7.30 -2.57
N THR A 226 -1.43 6.67 -3.46
CA THR A 226 -0.06 7.09 -3.76
C THR A 226 -0.04 8.39 -4.54
N LEU A 227 -0.97 8.57 -5.49
CA LEU A 227 -1.11 9.83 -6.23
C LEU A 227 -1.36 10.99 -5.26
N GLN A 228 -2.36 10.84 -4.38
CA GLN A 228 -2.66 11.87 -3.37
C GLN A 228 -1.47 12.16 -2.45
N TRP A 229 -0.76 11.12 -2.00
CA TRP A 229 0.42 11.30 -1.16
C TRP A 229 1.53 12.05 -1.90
N LEU A 230 1.84 11.69 -3.14
CA LEU A 230 2.88 12.34 -3.95
C LEU A 230 2.55 13.82 -4.26
N GLU A 231 1.28 14.12 -4.56
CA GLU A 231 0.80 15.48 -4.79
C GLU A 231 0.96 16.36 -3.55
N ALA A 232 0.58 15.85 -2.38
CA ALA A 232 0.76 16.54 -1.11
C ALA A 232 2.24 16.69 -0.72
N CYS A 233 3.09 15.78 -1.15
CA CYS A 233 4.54 15.89 -1.06
C CYS A 233 5.15 16.93 -2.02
N LYS A 234 4.37 17.48 -2.96
CA LYS A 234 4.79 18.48 -3.96
C LYS A 234 5.95 18.01 -4.85
N LEU A 235 6.00 16.71 -5.13
CA LEU A 235 7.00 16.13 -6.02
C LEU A 235 6.67 16.41 -7.49
N SER A 236 7.70 16.48 -8.32
CA SER A 236 7.52 16.61 -9.77
C SER A 236 7.04 15.30 -10.39
N ASN A 237 6.04 15.36 -11.28
CA ASN A 237 5.53 14.24 -12.07
C ASN A 237 4.95 13.06 -11.26
N PRO A 238 4.01 13.30 -10.32
CA PRO A 238 3.44 12.24 -9.48
C PRO A 238 2.81 11.11 -10.32
N SER A 239 2.13 11.45 -11.41
CA SER A 239 1.52 10.50 -12.34
C SER A 239 2.53 9.51 -12.93
N LEU A 240 3.74 9.97 -13.29
CA LEU A 240 4.79 9.10 -13.83
C LEU A 240 5.26 8.07 -12.79
N MET A 241 5.43 8.51 -11.54
CA MET A 241 5.88 7.62 -10.46
C MET A 241 4.83 6.56 -10.13
N VAL A 242 3.55 6.93 -10.16
CA VAL A 242 2.44 5.99 -10.00
C VAL A 242 2.39 5.02 -11.18
N THR A 243 2.53 5.49 -12.41
CA THR A 243 2.64 4.62 -13.59
C THR A 243 3.80 3.63 -13.46
N ASP A 244 4.99 4.10 -13.08
CA ASP A 244 6.17 3.27 -12.87
C ASP A 244 5.96 2.16 -11.83
N MET A 245 5.24 2.48 -10.74
CA MET A 245 4.86 1.52 -9.72
C MET A 245 3.86 0.49 -10.25
N LEU A 246 2.83 0.93 -10.99
CA LEU A 246 1.79 0.06 -11.51
C LEU A 246 2.31 -0.86 -12.62
N GLU A 247 3.18 -0.36 -13.50
CA GLU A 247 3.83 -1.14 -14.56
C GLU A 247 4.73 -2.24 -13.98
N ALA A 248 5.41 -1.97 -12.86
CA ALA A 248 6.15 -2.99 -12.13
C ALA A 248 5.25 -4.09 -11.52
N LEU A 249 3.95 -3.79 -11.35
CA LEU A 249 2.90 -4.75 -11.03
C LEU A 249 2.14 -5.24 -12.28
N GLY A 250 2.66 -5.02 -13.48
CA GLY A 250 2.04 -5.44 -14.74
C GLY A 250 0.68 -4.79 -15.06
N ILE A 251 0.37 -3.65 -14.43
CA ILE A 251 -0.84 -2.87 -14.68
C ILE A 251 -0.48 -1.63 -15.50
N GLU A 252 -1.08 -1.51 -16.67
CA GLU A 252 -0.91 -0.35 -17.54
C GLU A 252 -2.08 0.62 -17.33
N ILE A 253 -1.77 1.89 -17.07
CA ILE A 253 -2.74 2.98 -16.96
C ILE A 253 -2.40 4.07 -17.98
N GLU A 254 -3.40 4.49 -18.75
CA GLU A 254 -3.23 5.54 -19.74
C GLU A 254 -3.03 6.91 -19.09
N LEU A 255 -2.14 7.73 -19.64
CA LEU A 255 -1.91 9.11 -19.18
C LEU A 255 -3.18 9.98 -19.18
N GLU A 256 -4.13 9.69 -20.07
CA GLU A 256 -5.40 10.41 -20.13
C GLU A 256 -6.21 10.23 -18.83
N PHE A 257 -6.05 9.10 -18.13
CA PHE A 257 -6.75 8.84 -16.87
C PHE A 257 -6.34 9.83 -15.78
N PHE A 258 -5.05 10.17 -15.71
CA PHE A 258 -4.56 11.18 -14.76
C PHE A 258 -5.13 12.57 -15.05
N LYS A 259 -5.20 12.96 -16.33
CA LYS A 259 -5.86 14.23 -16.72
C LYS A 259 -7.34 14.25 -16.32
N PHE A 260 -8.01 13.11 -16.45
CA PHE A 260 -9.39 12.97 -15.99
C PHE A 260 -9.48 13.18 -14.47
N LEU A 261 -8.60 12.57 -13.67
CA LEU A 261 -8.57 12.75 -12.21
C LEU A 261 -8.32 14.21 -11.81
N GLU A 262 -7.33 14.86 -12.41
CA GLU A 262 -7.04 16.29 -12.19
C GLU A 262 -8.27 17.16 -12.49
N SER A 263 -8.99 16.87 -13.57
CA SER A 263 -10.21 17.60 -13.93
C SER A 263 -11.35 17.41 -12.92
N GLN A 264 -11.46 16.22 -12.29
CA GLN A 264 -12.49 15.98 -11.27
C GLN A 264 -12.13 16.69 -9.97
N GLN A 265 -10.86 16.62 -9.53
CA GLN A 265 -10.38 17.34 -8.35
C GLN A 265 -10.60 18.86 -8.47
N ALA A 266 -10.30 19.45 -9.64
CA ALA A 266 -10.54 20.87 -9.88
C ALA A 266 -12.03 21.25 -9.80
N ARG A 267 -12.92 20.38 -10.30
CA ARG A 267 -14.38 20.57 -10.21
C ARG A 267 -14.87 20.49 -8.76
N GLU A 268 -14.39 19.53 -7.99
CA GLU A 268 -14.74 19.38 -6.58
C GLU A 268 -14.31 20.61 -5.77
N GLN A 269 -13.10 21.11 -5.99
CA GLN A 269 -12.61 22.33 -5.34
C GLN A 269 -13.46 23.55 -5.69
N GLN A 270 -13.88 23.69 -6.95
CA GLN A 270 -14.77 24.78 -7.38
C GLN A 270 -16.16 24.70 -6.72
N MET A 271 -16.69 23.50 -6.52
CA MET A 271 -17.95 23.31 -5.79
C MET A 271 -17.80 23.66 -4.31
N ILE A 272 -16.67 23.30 -3.69
CA ILE A 272 -16.38 23.62 -2.29
C ILE A 272 -16.19 25.14 -2.09
N SER A 273 -15.53 25.84 -3.02
CA SER A 273 -15.30 27.29 -2.90
C SER A 273 -16.53 28.16 -3.11
N ASN A 274 -17.57 27.60 -3.75
CA ASN A 274 -18.82 28.31 -4.07
C ASN A 274 -19.90 28.16 -2.99
N ASN A 275 -19.66 27.33 -1.96
CA ASN A 275 -20.52 27.15 -0.79
C ASN A 275 -19.94 27.88 0.43
#